data_AF-A0A9Q9WJ85-F1
#
_entry.id   AF-A0A9Q9WJ85-F1
#
_cell.length_a   1.000
_cell.length_b   1.000
_cell.length_c   1.000
_cell.angle_alpha   90.00
_cell.angle_beta   90.00
_cell.angle_gamma   90.00
#
_symmetry.space_group_name_H-M   'P 1'
#
loop_
_entity.id
_entity.type
_entity.pdbx_description
1 polymer ?
#
loop_
_entity_poly.entity_id
_entity_poly.type
_entity_poly.pdbx_seq_one_letter_code
_entity_poly.pdbx_strand_id
1 'polypeptide(L)'
;MYSNPELCQGQMKCLVKRFLQDKQLDGVATGDLIIQQFSQLLSLEVRNEKFLSFKPLEKRLDVFLHPYISQPYPQLWAFIRNLLLLSHGQATVERGFSINKQVETCNIQEDTVIAQRVVCDYVSMHGGVTKVPLTPELLSSVTSARVSYRMHPERKKKESQAHSQRRIMIEEELEQLKKTRQNIQEVAEHLRRDADKMAEEAEDKQGSKMAELIAKSNALRRSYKQKLTELESLGEKIATKAAELRRL
;
A
#
# COMPACT_ATOMS: atom_id res chain seq x y z
N MET A 1 -34.69 9.99 -13.47
CA MET A 1 -35.34 9.75 -12.16
C MET A 1 -36.82 10.12 -12.20
N TYR A 2 -37.20 11.36 -12.53
CA TYR A 2 -38.61 11.77 -12.66
C TYR A 2 -39.37 11.02 -13.76
N SER A 3 -38.85 11.04 -15.00
CA SER A 3 -39.57 10.53 -16.18
C SER A 3 -39.65 9.00 -16.27
N ASN A 4 -38.61 8.29 -15.81
CA ASN A 4 -38.50 6.83 -15.90
C ASN A 4 -37.91 6.26 -14.59
N PRO A 5 -38.71 6.15 -13.51
CA PRO A 5 -38.23 5.69 -12.21
C PRO A 5 -37.80 4.21 -12.24
N GLU A 6 -38.52 3.34 -12.96
CA GLU A 6 -38.22 1.91 -13.03
C GLU A 6 -36.87 1.62 -13.70
N LEU A 7 -36.57 2.34 -14.79
CA LEU A 7 -35.27 2.23 -15.47
C LEU A 7 -34.13 2.65 -14.52
N CYS A 8 -34.30 3.77 -13.81
CA CYS A 8 -33.31 4.23 -12.83
C CYS A 8 -33.11 3.21 -11.70
N GLN A 9 -34.18 2.58 -11.23
CA GLN A 9 -34.11 1.53 -10.21
C GLN A 9 -33.35 0.30 -10.71
N GLY A 10 -33.59 -0.12 -11.97
CA GLY A 10 -32.84 -1.20 -12.61
C GLY A 10 -31.34 -0.89 -12.72
N GLN A 11 -30.99 0.32 -13.16
CA GLN A 11 -29.60 0.77 -13.26
C GLN A 11 -28.91 0.82 -11.88
N MET A 12 -29.60 1.30 -10.85
CA MET A 12 -29.06 1.33 -9.49
C MET A 12 -28.78 -0.08 -8.96
N LYS A 13 -29.70 -1.03 -9.18
CA LYS A 13 -29.49 -2.45 -8.81
C LYS A 13 -28.25 -3.04 -9.49
N CYS A 14 -28.04 -2.76 -10.78
CA CYS A 14 -26.85 -3.19 -11.50
C CYS A 14 -25.57 -2.59 -10.93
N LEU A 15 -25.57 -1.30 -10.58
CA LEU A 15 -24.41 -0.62 -9.98
C LEU A 15 -24.07 -1.20 -8.61
N VAL A 16 -25.06 -1.35 -7.71
CA VAL A 16 -24.84 -1.94 -6.38
C VAL A 16 -24.30 -3.37 -6.50
N LYS A 17 -24.85 -4.18 -7.41
CA LYS A 17 -24.33 -5.53 -7.69
C LYS A 17 -22.87 -5.51 -8.11
N ARG A 18 -22.46 -4.55 -8.95
CA ARG A 18 -21.08 -4.43 -9.40
C ARG A 18 -20.14 -4.06 -8.25
N PHE A 19 -20.53 -3.10 -7.40
CA PHE A 19 -19.74 -2.70 -6.24
C PHE A 19 -19.59 -3.84 -5.21
N LEU A 20 -20.61 -4.69 -5.05
CA LEU A 20 -20.52 -5.89 -4.22
C LEU A 20 -19.52 -6.91 -4.79
N GLN A 21 -19.52 -7.13 -6.11
CA GLN A 21 -18.56 -8.02 -6.79
C GLN A 21 -17.12 -7.53 -6.62
N ASP A 22 -16.92 -6.21 -6.72
CA ASP A 22 -15.60 -5.56 -6.61
C ASP A 22 -15.18 -5.33 -5.13
N LYS A 23 -15.92 -5.88 -4.16
CA LYS A 23 -15.68 -5.77 -2.71
C LYS A 23 -15.56 -4.32 -2.20
N GLN A 24 -16.27 -3.39 -2.85
CA GLN A 24 -16.31 -1.97 -2.49
C GLN A 24 -17.42 -1.64 -1.49
N LEU A 25 -18.20 -2.64 -1.06
CA LEU A 25 -19.29 -2.53 -0.09
C LEU A 25 -19.17 -3.64 0.96
N ASP A 26 -19.55 -3.34 2.20
CA ASP A 26 -19.40 -4.20 3.39
C ASP A 26 -20.40 -5.37 3.47
N GLY A 27 -20.68 -6.01 2.33
CA GLY A 27 -21.55 -7.17 2.22
C GLY A 27 -22.96 -6.87 1.70
N VAL A 28 -23.71 -7.96 1.47
CA VAL A 28 -24.99 -7.94 0.73
C VAL A 28 -26.06 -7.14 1.46
N ALA A 29 -26.11 -7.18 2.80
CA ALA A 29 -27.07 -6.44 3.61
C ALA A 29 -27.01 -4.92 3.39
N THR A 30 -25.79 -4.38 3.23
CA THR A 30 -25.58 -2.95 2.93
C THR A 30 -26.07 -2.61 1.53
N GLY A 31 -25.84 -3.50 0.55
CA GLY A 31 -26.34 -3.34 -0.82
C GLY A 31 -27.86 -3.31 -0.89
N ASP A 32 -28.54 -4.23 -0.19
CA ASP A 32 -30.00 -4.28 -0.14
C ASP A 32 -30.60 -3.03 0.50
N LEU A 33 -29.96 -2.52 1.56
CA LEU A 33 -30.37 -1.28 2.23
C LEU A 33 -30.24 -0.05 1.30
N ILE A 34 -29.17 0.03 0.50
CA ILE A 34 -29.00 1.10 -0.51
C ILE A 34 -30.12 1.03 -1.57
N ILE A 35 -30.45 -0.16 -2.06
CA ILE A 35 -31.52 -0.36 -3.05
C ILE A 35 -32.88 0.01 -2.46
N GLN A 36 -33.13 -0.34 -1.20
CA GLN A 36 -34.35 0.03 -0.48
C GLN A 36 -34.48 1.55 -0.33
N GLN A 37 -33.42 2.21 0.15
CA GLN A 37 -33.39 3.68 0.30
C GLN A 37 -33.57 4.40 -1.04
N PHE A 38 -32.95 3.89 -2.11
CA PHE A 38 -33.12 4.46 -3.45
C PHE A 38 -34.55 4.30 -3.97
N SER A 39 -35.19 3.17 -3.67
CA SER A 39 -36.59 2.94 -4.05
C SER A 39 -37.52 3.91 -3.32
N GLN A 40 -37.28 4.16 -2.03
CA GLN A 40 -38.02 5.16 -1.25
C GLN A 40 -37.82 6.58 -1.79
N LEU A 41 -36.59 6.95 -2.16
CA LEU A 41 -36.27 8.23 -2.80
C LEU A 41 -37.06 8.42 -4.11
N LEU A 42 -37.09 7.39 -4.97
CA LEU A 42 -37.83 7.43 -6.25
C LEU A 42 -39.35 7.58 -6.06
N SER A 43 -39.89 7.01 -4.99
CA SER A 43 -41.32 7.05 -4.70
C SER A 43 -41.77 8.37 -4.02
N LEU A 44 -40.95 8.93 -3.12
CA LEU A 44 -41.34 10.03 -2.24
C LEU A 44 -40.81 11.40 -2.71
N GLU A 45 -39.52 11.51 -3.00
CA GLU A 45 -38.86 12.80 -3.24
C GLU A 45 -38.84 13.19 -4.72
N VAL A 46 -38.67 12.20 -5.59
CA VAL A 46 -38.44 12.39 -7.03
C VAL A 46 -39.71 12.82 -7.78
N ARG A 47 -40.89 12.73 -7.17
CA ARG A 47 -42.16 13.20 -7.74
C ARG A 47 -42.33 14.73 -7.69
N ASN A 48 -41.36 15.44 -7.12
CA ASN A 48 -41.35 16.90 -7.06
C ASN A 48 -41.03 17.51 -8.44
N GLU A 49 -41.77 18.54 -8.85
CA GLU A 49 -41.56 19.30 -10.10
C GLU A 49 -40.13 19.83 -10.24
N LYS A 50 -39.43 20.08 -9.13
CA LYS A 50 -38.02 20.49 -9.12
C LYS A 50 -37.08 19.48 -9.78
N PHE A 51 -37.42 18.18 -9.75
CA PHE A 51 -36.65 17.14 -10.44
C PHE A 51 -36.95 17.11 -11.95
N LEU A 52 -38.14 17.53 -12.37
CA LEU A 52 -38.50 17.67 -13.78
C LEU A 52 -37.84 18.91 -14.39
N SER A 53 -37.81 20.02 -13.65
CA SER A 53 -37.26 21.30 -14.10
C SER A 53 -35.75 21.43 -13.89
N PHE A 54 -35.05 20.37 -13.48
CA PHE A 54 -33.62 20.42 -13.19
C PHE A 54 -32.81 20.62 -14.48
N LYS A 55 -31.91 21.62 -14.47
CA LYS A 55 -31.01 21.93 -15.57
C LYS A 55 -29.55 21.70 -15.14
N PRO A 56 -28.85 20.70 -15.70
CA PRO A 56 -27.47 20.37 -15.31
C PRO A 56 -26.45 21.49 -15.54
N LEU A 57 -26.70 22.41 -16.47
CA LEU A 57 -25.79 23.51 -16.81
C LEU A 57 -25.91 24.70 -15.86
N GLU A 58 -27.05 24.86 -15.18
CA GLU A 58 -27.30 25.98 -14.27
C GLU A 58 -26.98 25.62 -12.81
N LYS A 59 -27.19 24.36 -12.42
CA LYS A 59 -26.93 23.89 -11.06
C LYS A 59 -26.23 22.54 -11.07
N ARG A 60 -25.14 22.43 -10.30
CA ARG A 60 -24.43 21.16 -10.12
C ARG A 60 -25.33 20.09 -9.51
N LEU A 61 -25.17 18.86 -10.00
CA LEU A 61 -26.01 17.71 -9.61
C LEU A 61 -25.86 17.35 -8.12
N ASP A 62 -24.65 17.37 -7.58
CA ASP A 62 -24.38 17.06 -6.17
C ASP A 62 -25.05 18.06 -5.22
N VAL A 63 -24.95 19.35 -5.53
CA VAL A 63 -25.61 20.44 -4.77
C VAL A 63 -27.13 20.33 -4.87
N PHE A 64 -27.66 19.87 -6.01
CA PHE A 64 -29.08 19.66 -6.19
C PHE A 64 -29.60 18.46 -5.40
N LEU A 65 -28.89 17.33 -5.40
CA LEU A 65 -29.32 16.10 -4.74
C LEU A 65 -29.10 16.10 -3.22
N HIS A 66 -28.11 16.84 -2.72
CA HIS A 66 -27.73 16.84 -1.31
C HIS A 66 -28.91 17.03 -0.33
N PRO A 67 -29.81 18.02 -0.50
CA PRO A 67 -30.92 18.25 0.45
C PRO A 67 -31.90 17.08 0.54
N TYR A 68 -32.06 16.31 -0.53
CA TYR A 68 -33.06 15.23 -0.62
C TYR A 68 -32.51 13.87 -0.19
N ILE A 69 -31.19 13.69 -0.16
CA ILE A 69 -30.55 12.38 0.06
C ILE A 69 -29.72 12.34 1.35
N SER A 70 -29.00 13.43 1.67
CA SER A 70 -27.97 13.42 2.71
C SER A 70 -28.47 13.05 4.12
N GLN A 71 -29.65 13.56 4.50
CA GLN A 71 -30.26 13.31 5.81
C GLN A 71 -31.21 12.10 5.80
N PRO A 72 -32.14 11.95 4.83
CA PRO A 72 -33.13 10.87 4.89
C PRO A 72 -32.54 9.50 4.55
N TYR A 73 -31.47 9.45 3.77
CA TYR A 73 -30.91 8.22 3.21
C TYR A 73 -29.38 8.17 3.33
N PRO A 74 -28.84 7.97 4.55
CA PRO A 74 -27.40 8.11 4.81
C PRO A 74 -26.54 7.08 4.07
N GLN A 75 -27.01 5.84 3.93
CA GLN A 75 -26.28 4.78 3.24
C GLN A 75 -26.26 4.98 1.73
N LEU A 76 -27.41 5.39 1.17
CA LEU A 76 -27.51 5.82 -0.22
C LEU A 76 -26.63 7.04 -0.50
N TRP A 77 -26.58 8.02 0.41
CA TRP A 77 -25.72 9.20 0.25
C TRP A 77 -24.23 8.82 0.24
N ALA A 78 -23.80 7.93 1.15
CA ALA A 78 -22.43 7.43 1.15
C ALA A 78 -22.08 6.74 -0.19
N PHE A 79 -22.99 5.91 -0.70
CA PHE A 79 -22.83 5.25 -1.99
C PHE A 79 -22.77 6.25 -3.17
N ILE A 80 -23.68 7.24 -3.21
CA ILE A 80 -23.72 8.26 -4.25
C ILE A 80 -22.47 9.14 -4.23
N ARG A 81 -21.92 9.47 -3.06
CA ARG A 81 -20.64 10.20 -2.98
C ARG A 81 -19.52 9.42 -3.67
N ASN A 82 -19.39 8.13 -3.40
CA ASN A 82 -18.38 7.30 -4.06
C ASN A 82 -18.62 7.24 -5.56
N LEU A 83 -19.88 7.12 -5.99
CA LEU A 83 -20.25 7.10 -7.41
C LEU A 83 -19.92 8.42 -8.13
N LEU A 84 -20.19 9.56 -7.50
CA LEU A 84 -19.90 10.89 -8.05
C LEU A 84 -18.40 11.23 -8.07
N LEU A 85 -17.60 10.51 -7.28
CA LEU A 85 -16.13 10.60 -7.30
C LEU A 85 -15.50 9.68 -8.36
N LEU A 86 -16.26 8.74 -8.93
CA LEU A 86 -15.76 7.94 -10.05
C LEU A 86 -15.56 8.84 -11.27
N SER A 87 -14.36 8.82 -11.83
CA SER A 87 -14.05 9.54 -13.04
C SER A 87 -14.88 8.98 -14.21
N HIS A 88 -15.80 9.78 -14.76
CA HIS A 88 -16.66 9.39 -15.88
C HIS A 88 -15.97 9.41 -17.26
N GLY A 89 -14.64 9.50 -17.30
CA GLY A 89 -13.84 9.45 -18.52
C GLY A 89 -12.40 9.92 -18.30
N GLN A 90 -11.55 9.73 -19.31
CA GLN A 90 -10.17 10.23 -19.30
C GLN A 90 -10.08 11.75 -19.42
N ALA A 91 -11.17 12.45 -19.78
CA ALA A 91 -11.18 13.89 -20.01
C ALA A 91 -10.64 14.74 -18.83
N THR A 92 -10.83 14.31 -17.57
CA THR A 92 -10.25 15.01 -16.41
C THR A 92 -8.75 14.77 -16.31
N VAL A 93 -8.29 13.55 -16.59
CA VAL A 93 -6.86 13.18 -16.63
C VAL A 93 -6.17 13.87 -17.82
N GLU A 94 -6.82 13.89 -18.99
CA GLU A 94 -6.36 14.58 -20.20
C GLU A 94 -6.35 16.10 -20.04
N ARG A 95 -7.32 16.67 -19.34
CA ARG A 95 -7.25 18.08 -18.92
C ARG A 95 -6.07 18.29 -17.98
N GLY A 96 -5.83 17.37 -17.05
CA GLY A 96 -4.63 17.36 -16.21
C GLY A 96 -3.34 17.38 -17.05
N PHE A 97 -3.23 16.53 -18.08
CA PHE A 97 -2.10 16.54 -19.01
C PHE A 97 -1.99 17.86 -19.78
N SER A 98 -3.10 18.43 -20.26
CA SER A 98 -3.08 19.69 -21.00
C SER A 98 -2.65 20.87 -20.12
N ILE A 99 -3.03 20.88 -18.84
CA ILE A 99 -2.59 21.92 -17.90
C ILE A 99 -1.13 21.65 -17.46
N ASN A 100 -0.74 20.38 -17.27
CA ASN A 100 0.65 20.02 -16.98
C ASN A 100 1.58 20.41 -18.14
N LYS A 101 1.12 20.33 -19.38
CA LYS A 101 1.88 20.79 -20.55
C LYS A 101 2.27 22.28 -20.50
N GLN A 102 1.58 23.09 -19.70
CA GLN A 102 1.93 24.51 -19.49
C GLN A 102 3.11 24.70 -18.54
N VAL A 103 3.36 23.74 -17.65
CA VAL A 103 4.51 23.70 -16.72
C VAL A 103 5.59 22.72 -17.14
N GLU A 104 5.31 21.85 -18.10
CA GLU A 104 6.23 20.85 -18.64
C GLU A 104 7.32 21.52 -19.50
N THR A 105 8.51 21.63 -18.94
CA THR A 105 9.74 21.99 -19.67
C THR A 105 10.66 20.78 -19.79
N CYS A 106 11.51 20.72 -20.83
CA CYS A 106 12.48 19.63 -20.96
C CYS A 106 13.41 19.54 -19.74
N ASN A 107 13.75 18.31 -19.34
CA ASN A 107 14.77 18.03 -18.31
C ASN A 107 14.45 18.53 -16.89
N ILE A 108 13.21 18.38 -16.43
CA ILE A 108 12.80 18.61 -15.04
C ILE A 108 12.48 17.29 -14.33
N GLN A 109 12.79 17.22 -13.03
CA GLN A 109 12.41 16.08 -12.20
C GLN A 109 10.92 16.13 -11.84
N GLU A 110 10.32 14.97 -11.56
CA GLU A 110 8.92 14.84 -11.14
C GLU A 110 8.57 15.77 -9.97
N ASP A 111 9.44 15.82 -8.93
CA ASP A 111 9.26 16.71 -7.78
C ASP A 111 9.12 18.18 -8.19
N THR A 112 9.88 18.61 -9.21
CA THR A 112 9.82 19.98 -9.74
C THR A 112 8.50 20.24 -10.44
N VAL A 113 7.99 19.26 -11.21
CA VAL A 113 6.68 19.35 -11.87
C VAL A 113 5.58 19.48 -10.83
N ILE A 114 5.61 18.65 -9.78
CA ILE A 114 4.64 18.68 -8.68
C ILE A 114 4.70 20.04 -7.96
N ALA A 115 5.90 20.53 -7.64
CA ALA A 115 6.06 21.82 -6.97
C ALA A 115 5.51 22.99 -7.82
N GLN A 116 5.83 23.04 -9.11
CA GLN A 116 5.30 24.06 -10.02
C GLN A 116 3.79 23.97 -10.14
N ARG A 117 3.24 22.75 -10.20
CA ARG A 117 1.81 22.50 -10.25
C ARG A 117 1.09 23.07 -9.04
N VAL A 118 1.59 22.79 -7.84
CA VAL A 118 1.04 23.29 -6.58
C VAL A 118 1.00 24.83 -6.58
N VAL A 119 2.07 25.47 -7.06
CA VAL A 119 2.13 26.94 -7.18
C VAL A 119 1.09 27.46 -8.16
N CYS A 120 1.01 26.90 -9.37
CA CYS A 120 0.03 27.32 -10.38
C CYS A 120 -1.42 27.14 -9.91
N ASP A 121 -1.72 26.04 -9.24
CA ASP A 121 -3.06 25.76 -8.69
C ASP A 121 -3.41 26.74 -7.57
N TYR A 122 -2.47 27.05 -6.68
CA TYR A 122 -2.65 28.02 -5.60
C TYR A 122 -2.88 29.45 -6.14
N VAL A 123 -2.12 29.86 -7.15
CA VAL A 123 -2.30 31.15 -7.84
C VAL A 123 -3.65 31.22 -8.55
N SER A 124 -4.05 30.13 -9.22
CA SER A 124 -5.32 30.06 -9.94
C SER A 124 -6.52 30.12 -8.98
N MET A 125 -6.43 29.45 -7.83
CA MET A 125 -7.44 29.50 -6.77
C MET A 125 -7.70 30.93 -6.28
N HIS A 126 -6.66 31.76 -6.18
CA HIS A 126 -6.78 33.15 -5.74
C HIS A 126 -7.14 34.11 -6.89
N GLY A 127 -7.30 33.61 -8.11
CA GLY A 127 -7.70 34.41 -9.27
C GLY A 127 -6.58 35.32 -9.81
N GLY A 128 -5.32 34.90 -9.65
CA GLY A 128 -4.15 35.55 -10.21
C GLY A 128 -3.05 35.88 -9.20
N VAL A 129 -1.83 36.12 -9.69
CA VAL A 129 -0.62 36.32 -8.86
C VAL A 129 -0.72 37.52 -7.92
N THR A 130 -1.47 38.56 -8.28
CA THR A 130 -1.62 39.78 -7.48
C THR A 130 -2.59 39.63 -6.31
N LYS A 131 -3.40 38.56 -6.30
CA LYS A 131 -4.43 38.30 -5.28
C LYS A 131 -4.01 37.24 -4.26
N VAL A 132 -2.81 36.68 -4.42
CA VAL A 132 -2.27 35.69 -3.50
C VAL A 132 -1.86 36.39 -2.19
N PRO A 133 -2.38 35.95 -1.02
CA PRO A 133 -2.05 36.57 0.25
C PRO A 133 -0.59 36.30 0.61
N LEU A 134 0.13 37.34 1.01
CA LEU A 134 1.50 37.26 1.51
C LEU A 134 1.48 36.97 3.01
N THR A 135 1.41 35.68 3.38
CA THR A 135 1.42 35.27 4.78
C THR A 135 2.84 35.32 5.36
N PRO A 136 3.00 35.55 6.68
CA PRO A 136 4.32 35.58 7.31
C PRO A 136 5.09 34.26 7.16
N GLU A 137 4.39 33.12 7.09
CA GLU A 137 4.99 31.80 6.85
C GLU A 137 5.59 31.71 5.44
N LEU A 138 4.89 32.27 4.43
CA LEU A 138 5.40 32.33 3.06
C LEU A 138 6.68 33.18 2.99
N LEU A 139 6.69 34.33 3.67
CA LEU A 139 7.87 35.21 3.74
C LEU A 139 9.05 34.54 4.45
N SER A 140 8.79 33.86 5.55
CA SER A 140 9.79 33.06 6.27
C SER A 140 10.36 31.93 5.41
N SER A 141 9.48 31.20 4.71
CA SER A 141 9.87 30.13 3.77
C SER A 141 10.79 30.66 2.66
N VAL A 142 10.42 31.76 2.00
CA VAL A 142 11.22 32.40 0.95
C VAL A 142 12.60 32.86 1.48
N THR A 143 12.64 33.41 2.69
CA THR A 143 13.89 33.84 3.33
C THR A 143 14.84 32.66 3.54
N SER A 144 14.31 31.51 3.94
CA SER A 144 15.09 30.27 4.13
C SER A 144 15.40 29.49 2.84
N ALA A 145 14.68 29.77 1.74
CA ALA A 145 14.71 28.97 0.52
C ALA A 145 16.12 28.82 -0.08
N ARG A 146 16.90 29.91 -0.09
CA ARG A 146 18.29 29.90 -0.59
C ARG A 146 19.19 28.99 0.24
N VAL A 147 19.03 28.99 1.56
CA VAL A 147 19.80 28.13 2.46
C VAL A 147 19.38 26.68 2.24
N SER A 148 18.07 26.41 2.22
CA SER A 148 17.51 25.08 1.94
C SER A 148 18.01 24.50 0.62
N TYR A 149 18.05 25.30 -0.44
CA TYR A 149 18.57 24.89 -1.75
C TYR A 149 20.07 24.54 -1.71
N ARG A 150 20.89 25.34 -0.99
CA ARG A 150 22.33 25.05 -0.85
C ARG A 150 22.59 23.78 -0.03
N MET A 151 21.76 23.50 0.97
CA MET A 151 21.90 22.30 1.81
C MET A 151 21.34 21.03 1.15
N HIS A 152 20.41 21.18 0.20
CA HIS A 152 19.77 20.06 -0.49
C HIS A 152 20.74 19.05 -1.14
N PRO A 153 21.78 19.45 -1.91
CA PRO A 153 22.74 18.49 -2.46
C PRO A 153 23.54 17.74 -1.39
N GLU A 154 23.87 18.40 -0.26
CA GLU A 154 24.54 17.72 0.85
C GLU A 154 23.63 16.70 1.54
N ARG A 155 22.33 17.04 1.69
CA ARG A 155 21.32 16.09 2.20
C ARG A 155 21.18 14.88 1.30
N LYS A 156 21.01 15.09 -0.02
CA LYS A 156 20.94 13.99 -1.00
C LYS A 156 22.19 13.11 -0.99
N LYS A 157 23.38 13.70 -0.84
CA LYS A 157 24.64 12.94 -0.70
C LYS A 157 24.64 12.11 0.59
N LYS A 158 24.24 12.68 1.72
CA LYS A 158 24.17 11.97 3.01
C LYS A 158 23.14 10.84 2.99
N GLU A 159 21.98 11.07 2.38
CA GLU A 159 20.93 10.05 2.21
C GLU A 159 21.42 8.89 1.34
N SER A 160 22.06 9.20 0.20
CA SER A 160 22.65 8.18 -0.67
C SER A 160 23.76 7.40 0.02
N GLN A 161 24.65 8.07 0.76
CA GLN A 161 25.69 7.42 1.55
C GLN A 161 25.11 6.54 2.67
N ALA A 162 24.07 7.01 3.36
CA ALA A 162 23.40 6.23 4.39
C ALA A 162 22.71 4.99 3.79
N HIS A 163 22.09 5.12 2.61
CA HIS A 163 21.50 4.00 1.89
C HIS A 163 22.57 2.99 1.46
N SER A 164 23.68 3.45 0.88
CA SER A 164 24.78 2.57 0.50
C SER A 164 25.40 1.86 1.72
N GLN A 165 25.59 2.58 2.83
CA GLN A 165 26.11 2.00 4.08
C GLN A 165 25.16 0.94 4.63
N ARG A 166 23.85 1.22 4.67
CA ARG A 166 22.84 0.22 5.10
C ARG A 166 22.87 -1.02 4.24
N ARG A 167 22.99 -0.86 2.92
CA ARG A 167 23.10 -1.98 1.99
C ARG A 167 24.34 -2.83 2.27
N ILE A 168 25.51 -2.18 2.42
CA ILE A 168 26.77 -2.88 2.75
C ILE A 168 26.65 -3.63 4.07
N MET A 169 26.10 -3.01 5.12
CA MET A 169 25.90 -3.65 6.42
C MET A 169 25.02 -4.90 6.33
N ILE A 170 23.91 -4.84 5.58
CA ILE A 170 23.03 -5.98 5.39
C ILE A 170 23.70 -7.08 4.56
N GLU A 171 24.49 -6.71 3.53
CA GLU A 171 25.28 -7.67 2.74
C GLU A 171 26.33 -8.38 3.61
N GLU A 172 27.04 -7.65 4.47
CA GLU A 172 28.02 -8.21 5.42
C GLU A 172 27.36 -9.13 6.46
N GLU A 173 26.25 -8.72 7.07
CA GLU A 173 25.46 -9.56 7.99
C GLU A 173 25.02 -10.87 7.31
N LEU A 174 24.54 -10.77 6.07
CA LEU A 174 24.06 -11.91 5.31
C LEU A 174 25.19 -12.88 4.96
N GLU A 175 26.38 -12.37 4.66
CA GLU A 175 27.57 -13.19 4.45
C GLU A 175 28.03 -13.89 5.73
N GLN A 176 28.03 -13.19 6.87
CA GLN A 176 28.32 -13.78 8.17
C GLN A 176 27.34 -14.90 8.54
N LEU A 177 26.04 -14.69 8.29
CA LEU A 177 25.00 -15.70 8.52
C LEU A 177 25.18 -16.93 7.62
N LYS A 178 25.52 -16.74 6.34
CA LYS A 178 25.81 -17.84 5.41
C LYS A 178 27.01 -18.66 5.86
N LYS A 179 28.10 -18.00 6.27
CA LYS A 179 29.31 -18.67 6.77
C LYS A 179 29.03 -19.45 8.05
N THR A 180 28.25 -18.87 8.97
CA THR A 180 27.83 -19.53 10.20
C THR A 180 26.98 -20.76 9.91
N ARG A 181 26.04 -20.66 8.96
CA ARG A 181 25.22 -21.78 8.50
C ARG A 181 26.09 -22.90 7.92
N GLN A 182 27.07 -22.57 7.09
CA GLN A 182 28.00 -23.56 6.52
C GLN A 182 28.78 -24.30 7.62
N ASN A 183 29.34 -23.57 8.58
CA ASN A 183 30.09 -24.19 9.69
C ASN A 183 29.20 -25.14 10.51
N ILE A 184 27.96 -24.74 10.82
CA ILE A 184 27.04 -25.60 11.57
C ILE A 184 26.63 -26.83 10.76
N GLN A 185 26.45 -26.67 9.45
CA GLN A 185 26.16 -27.79 8.54
C GLN A 185 27.31 -28.81 8.52
N GLU A 186 28.56 -28.35 8.45
CA GLU A 186 29.74 -29.22 8.53
C GLU A 186 29.80 -29.97 9.88
N VAL A 187 29.58 -29.26 11.00
CA VAL A 187 29.52 -29.88 12.33
C VAL A 187 28.40 -30.92 12.44
N ALA A 188 27.22 -30.62 11.90
CA ALA A 188 26.09 -31.55 11.90
C ALA A 188 26.43 -32.83 11.11
N GLU A 189 27.06 -32.69 9.95
CA GLU A 189 27.50 -33.84 9.14
C GLU A 189 28.57 -34.68 9.84
N HIS A 190 29.49 -34.05 10.58
CA HIS A 190 30.46 -34.76 11.41
C HIS A 190 29.79 -35.54 12.55
N LEU A 191 28.89 -34.90 13.30
CA LEU A 191 28.14 -35.55 14.38
C LEU A 191 27.32 -36.74 13.88
N ARG A 192 26.75 -36.64 12.68
CA ARG A 192 26.00 -37.72 12.02
C ARG A 192 26.92 -38.90 11.69
N ARG A 193 28.05 -38.63 11.03
CA ARG A 193 29.04 -39.66 10.67
C ARG A 193 29.59 -40.38 11.90
N ASP A 194 29.94 -39.64 12.95
CA ASP A 194 30.45 -40.22 14.19
C ASP A 194 29.38 -41.05 14.91
N ALA A 195 28.12 -40.62 14.91
CA ALA A 195 27.03 -41.37 15.50
C ALA A 195 26.76 -42.69 14.77
N ASP A 196 26.81 -42.68 13.44
CA ASP A 196 26.59 -43.87 12.62
C ASP A 196 27.76 -44.85 12.77
N LYS A 197 29.00 -44.35 12.81
CA LYS A 197 30.18 -45.17 13.10
C LYS A 197 30.10 -45.84 14.48
N MET A 198 29.70 -45.10 15.52
CA MET A 198 29.51 -45.67 16.86
C MET A 198 28.36 -46.67 16.93
N ALA A 199 27.34 -46.54 16.08
CA ALA A 199 26.25 -47.51 15.99
C ALA A 199 26.72 -48.81 15.32
N GLU A 200 27.45 -48.70 14.20
CA GLU A 200 28.05 -49.85 13.49
C GLU A 200 29.06 -50.59 14.38
N GLU A 201 29.95 -49.87 15.07
CA GLU A 201 30.89 -50.45 16.03
C GLU A 201 30.18 -51.17 17.20
N ALA A 202 28.94 -50.79 17.53
CA ALA A 202 28.17 -51.45 18.59
C ALA A 202 27.60 -52.79 18.15
N GLU A 203 27.32 -53.00 16.85
CA GLU A 203 26.79 -54.25 16.31
C GLU A 203 27.79 -55.41 16.50
N ASP A 204 29.09 -55.11 16.44
CA ASP A 204 30.19 -56.07 16.63
C ASP A 204 30.56 -56.33 18.11
N LYS A 205 29.90 -55.67 19.07
CA LYS A 205 30.20 -55.78 20.51
C LYS A 205 29.03 -56.38 21.28
N GLN A 206 29.30 -56.96 22.44
CA GLN A 206 28.28 -57.55 23.32
C GLN A 206 28.34 -56.96 24.73
N GLY A 207 27.22 -57.04 25.45
CA GLY A 207 27.13 -56.66 26.86
C GLY A 207 27.30 -55.15 27.12
N SER A 208 28.07 -54.79 28.15
CA SER A 208 28.21 -53.39 28.60
C SER A 208 28.84 -52.46 27.56
N LYS A 209 29.79 -52.94 26.75
CA LYS A 209 30.44 -52.15 25.69
C LYS A 209 29.48 -51.77 24.57
N MET A 210 28.56 -52.66 24.20
CA MET A 210 27.50 -52.36 23.23
C MET A 210 26.58 -51.25 23.75
N ALA A 211 26.13 -51.37 25.01
CA ALA A 211 25.26 -50.38 25.64
C ALA A 211 25.92 -48.99 25.73
N GLU A 212 27.23 -48.93 26.02
CA GLU A 212 27.99 -47.67 26.08
C GLU A 212 28.11 -46.99 24.71
N LEU A 213 28.42 -47.76 23.65
CA LEU A 213 28.51 -47.24 22.28
C LEU A 213 27.15 -46.74 21.77
N ILE A 214 26.07 -47.45 22.07
CA ILE A 214 24.70 -47.02 21.75
C ILE A 214 24.35 -45.72 22.51
N ALA A 215 24.73 -45.61 23.78
CA ALA A 215 24.50 -44.39 24.56
C ALA A 215 25.24 -43.18 23.98
N LYS A 216 26.51 -43.36 23.57
CA LYS A 216 27.32 -42.32 22.90
C LYS A 216 26.75 -41.95 21.54
N SER A 217 26.38 -42.92 20.70
CA SER A 217 25.71 -42.69 19.41
C SER A 217 24.41 -41.89 19.58
N ASN A 218 23.57 -42.27 20.55
CA ASN A 218 22.34 -41.55 20.84
C ASN A 218 22.57 -40.12 21.34
N ALA A 219 23.63 -39.88 22.13
CA ALA A 219 24.00 -38.53 22.53
C ALA A 219 24.40 -37.66 21.33
N LEU A 220 25.22 -38.19 20.42
CA LEU A 220 25.59 -37.50 19.17
C LEU A 220 24.38 -37.23 18.27
N ARG A 221 23.43 -38.17 18.17
CA ARG A 221 22.17 -37.98 17.43
C ARG A 221 21.30 -36.88 18.02
N ARG A 222 21.28 -36.70 19.35
CA ARG A 222 20.57 -35.58 20.00
C ARG A 222 21.23 -34.25 19.65
N SER A 223 22.56 -34.17 19.73
CA SER A 223 23.31 -32.96 19.34
C SER A 223 23.12 -32.62 17.86
N TYR A 224 23.12 -33.63 16.98
CA TYR A 224 22.80 -33.46 15.56
C TYR A 224 21.41 -32.85 15.33
N LYS A 225 20.38 -33.38 16.00
CA LYS A 225 19.01 -32.83 15.92
C LYS A 225 18.95 -31.37 16.37
N GLN A 226 19.68 -31.00 17.43
CA GLN A 226 19.78 -29.60 17.87
C GLN A 226 20.42 -28.72 16.77
N LYS A 227 21.49 -29.18 16.12
CA LYS A 227 22.11 -28.45 15.01
C LYS A 227 21.21 -28.31 13.79
N LEU A 228 20.35 -29.28 13.49
CA LEU A 228 19.33 -29.14 12.43
C LEU A 228 18.33 -28.02 12.75
N THR A 229 17.81 -27.97 13.99
CA THR A 229 16.89 -26.89 14.38
C THR A 229 17.57 -25.51 14.33
N GLU A 230 18.86 -25.45 14.66
CA GLU A 230 19.66 -24.23 14.53
C GLU A 230 19.80 -23.80 13.06
N LEU A 231 20.04 -24.74 12.14
CA LEU A 231 20.12 -24.49 10.70
C LEU A 231 18.80 -23.98 10.12
N GLU A 232 17.66 -24.54 10.54
CA GLU A 232 16.33 -24.06 10.14
C GLU A 232 16.13 -22.61 10.57
N SER A 233 16.42 -22.29 11.83
CA SER A 233 16.30 -20.92 12.35
C SER A 233 17.24 -19.93 11.65
N LEU A 234 18.45 -20.36 11.26
CA LEU A 234 19.38 -19.56 10.48
C LEU A 234 18.91 -19.40 9.02
N GLY A 235 18.28 -20.42 8.46
CA GLY A 235 17.65 -20.36 7.13
C GLY A 235 16.57 -19.27 7.06
N GLU A 236 15.71 -19.20 8.08
CA GLU A 236 14.69 -18.14 8.19
C GLU A 236 15.31 -16.74 8.34
N LYS A 237 16.36 -16.61 9.17
CA LYS A 237 17.11 -15.35 9.33
C LYS A 237 17.78 -14.89 8.04
N ILE A 238 18.37 -15.82 7.27
CA ILE A 238 18.95 -15.50 5.96
C ILE A 238 17.86 -15.10 4.97
N ALA A 239 16.73 -15.79 4.95
CA ALA A 239 15.62 -15.48 4.05
C ALA A 239 15.02 -14.10 4.33
N THR A 240 14.82 -13.76 5.61
CA THR A 240 14.33 -12.44 6.04
C THR A 240 15.32 -11.33 5.69
N LYS A 241 16.61 -11.50 5.98
CA LYS A 241 17.66 -10.53 5.61
C LYS A 241 17.83 -10.38 4.09
N ALA A 242 17.72 -11.47 3.33
CA ALA A 242 17.75 -11.42 1.86
C ALA A 242 16.51 -10.67 1.30
N ALA A 243 15.34 -10.84 1.93
CA ALA A 243 14.15 -10.08 1.56
C ALA A 243 14.27 -8.60 1.93
N GLU A 244 14.88 -8.28 3.06
CA GLU A 244 15.22 -6.89 3.46
C GLU A 244 16.12 -6.23 2.41
N LEU A 245 17.19 -6.92 1.98
CA LEU A 245 18.09 -6.41 0.94
C LEU A 245 17.41 -6.17 -0.41
N ARG A 246 16.46 -7.03 -0.81
CA ARG A 246 15.69 -6.85 -2.06
C ARG A 246 14.70 -5.69 -2.03
N ARG A 247 14.32 -5.23 -0.84
CA ARG A 247 13.37 -4.12 -0.63
C ARG A 247 14.04 -2.75 -0.52
N LEU A 248 15.37 -2.72 -0.39
CA LEU A 248 16.18 -1.51 -0.39
C LEU A 248 16.45 -0.98 -1.80
#